data_AF-A0A1B0CKH5-F1
#
_entry.id   AF-A0A1B0CKH5-F1
#
_cell.length_a   1.000
_cell.length_b   1.000
_cell.length_c   1.000
_cell.angle_alpha   90.00
_cell.angle_beta   90.00
_cell.angle_gamma   90.00
#
_symmetry.space_group_name_H-M   'P 1'
#
loop_
_entity.id
_entity.type
_entity.pdbx_description
1 polymer ?
#
loop_
_entity_poly.entity_id
_entity_poly.type
_entity_poly.pdbx_seq_one_letter_code
_entity_poly.pdbx_strand_id
1 'polypeptide(L)'
;MRRDLFLFIVTFWLISCTPLTANGAPKDNVRHMPILLGILRESFATNISAECRQDAQIAHKSLIKREIWALKMLDSSGDIETNFIWQNNYWLGSREFCDEINNPVPVYIEKRTKESLKLANDLPPFPFEYRLLYGDITSEHQIQYERVISTVLHLGLCLPKSCSNDDVLTMTQNYFNEHKVSPFFDINVQFNHVKNLKFNWDVFNDWTFKVTGVIILGLIALHVLGARKNIGNCPKILHYCRHFSIKDNYRGLVSSTEDPKIVYSLNFFRVLCSTWVTLNHVYLFSYIIVESIPLNGMRTKTFYIRSIYRSALMLDVFFLMSGFVLIYNFLKNHDLCEKIRRNSLRENAKLFCKHILNRYLRFMPTLIATLILSRITHLIFDSIFYRDMDHNYSFRCK
;
A
#
# COMPACT_ATOMS: atom_id res chain seq x y z
N MET A 1 -4.28 -10.89 72.00
CA MET A 1 -3.79 -10.43 70.68
C MET A 1 -4.17 -11.31 69.48
N ARG A 2 -4.52 -12.60 69.62
CA ARG A 2 -4.99 -13.44 68.48
C ARG A 2 -6.52 -13.53 68.29
N ARG A 3 -7.32 -13.25 69.33
CA ARG A 3 -8.78 -13.36 69.27
C ARG A 3 -9.45 -12.10 68.72
N ASP A 4 -8.89 -10.94 69.06
CA ASP A 4 -9.44 -9.63 68.66
C ASP A 4 -9.17 -9.34 67.17
N LEU A 5 -8.02 -9.80 66.64
CA LEU A 5 -7.70 -9.71 65.21
C LEU A 5 -8.61 -10.61 64.36
N PHE A 6 -9.00 -11.78 64.87
CA PHE A 6 -9.89 -12.70 64.16
C PHE A 6 -11.33 -12.18 64.12
N LEU A 7 -11.82 -11.60 65.22
CA LEU A 7 -13.12 -10.94 65.28
C LEU A 7 -13.18 -9.72 64.35
N PHE A 8 -12.10 -8.94 64.25
CA PHE A 8 -12.03 -7.78 63.34
C PHE A 8 -12.05 -8.17 61.86
N ILE A 9 -11.38 -9.27 61.49
CA ILE A 9 -11.36 -9.76 60.09
C ILE A 9 -12.74 -10.32 59.69
N VAL A 10 -13.42 -11.03 60.59
CA VAL A 10 -14.75 -11.63 60.30
C VAL A 10 -15.84 -10.55 60.24
N THR A 11 -15.81 -9.53 61.09
CA THR A 11 -16.77 -8.41 61.01
C THR A 11 -16.54 -7.55 59.77
N PHE A 12 -15.29 -7.33 59.35
CA PHE A 12 -15.00 -6.58 58.12
C PHE A 12 -15.45 -7.33 56.86
N TRP A 13 -15.35 -8.67 56.84
CA TRP A 13 -15.86 -9.52 55.75
C TRP A 13 -17.40 -9.55 55.67
N LEU A 14 -18.10 -9.52 56.82
CA LEU A 14 -19.56 -9.50 56.84
C LEU A 14 -20.17 -8.15 56.44
N ILE A 15 -19.48 -7.03 56.73
CA ILE A 15 -19.95 -5.69 56.35
C ILE A 15 -19.73 -5.41 54.84
N SER A 16 -18.72 -6.05 54.23
CA SER A 16 -18.45 -5.95 52.79
C SER A 16 -19.28 -6.93 51.93
N CYS A 17 -20.16 -7.72 52.54
CA CYS A 17 -21.06 -8.67 51.88
C CYS A 17 -22.55 -8.28 52.04
N THR A 18 -22.86 -7.00 52.18
CA THR A 18 -24.23 -6.55 51.90
C THR A 18 -24.45 -6.60 50.38
N PRO A 19 -25.49 -7.30 49.88
CA PRO A 19 -25.82 -7.22 48.48
C PRO A 19 -26.28 -5.78 48.25
N LEU A 20 -25.46 -4.97 47.57
CA LEU A 20 -25.96 -3.81 46.88
C LEU A 20 -27.08 -4.32 45.98
N THR A 21 -28.31 -4.01 46.34
CA THR A 21 -29.44 -4.10 45.42
C THR A 21 -29.04 -3.25 44.23
N ALA A 22 -28.62 -3.92 43.15
CA ALA A 22 -28.45 -3.32 41.86
C ALA A 22 -29.85 -2.85 41.45
N ASN A 23 -30.22 -1.65 41.85
CA ASN A 23 -31.29 -0.90 41.23
C ASN A 23 -30.95 -0.91 39.76
N GLY A 24 -31.79 -1.60 38.97
CA GLY A 24 -31.54 -1.89 37.58
C GLY A 24 -31.07 -0.62 36.88
N ALA A 25 -29.81 -0.65 36.42
CA ALA A 25 -29.35 0.34 35.46
C ALA A 25 -30.36 0.36 34.31
N PRO A 26 -30.74 1.53 33.78
CA PRO A 26 -31.53 1.58 32.56
C PRO A 26 -30.84 0.70 31.53
N LYS A 27 -31.52 -0.35 31.06
CA LYS A 27 -31.06 -1.13 29.91
C LYS A 27 -31.28 -0.27 28.67
N ASP A 28 -30.53 0.80 28.55
CA ASP A 28 -30.30 1.43 27.26
C ASP A 28 -29.51 0.41 26.46
N ASN A 29 -30.23 -0.45 25.73
CA ASN A 29 -29.66 -1.43 24.82
C ASN A 29 -29.06 -0.65 23.65
N VAL A 30 -27.88 -0.07 23.86
CA VAL A 30 -27.04 0.51 22.81
C VAL A 30 -26.58 -0.66 21.93
N ARG A 31 -27.41 -1.02 20.95
CA ARG A 31 -27.07 -2.04 19.96
C ARG A 31 -26.37 -1.35 18.81
N HIS A 32 -25.09 -1.65 18.64
CA HIS A 32 -24.38 -1.37 17.39
C HIS A 32 -25.07 -2.14 16.27
N MET A 33 -25.53 -1.41 15.25
CA MET A 33 -26.06 -2.02 14.04
C MET A 33 -24.91 -2.16 13.05
N PRO A 34 -24.61 -3.37 12.56
CA PRO A 34 -23.51 -3.53 11.61
C PRO A 34 -23.74 -2.65 10.38
N ILE A 35 -22.67 -1.99 9.91
CA ILE A 35 -22.73 -1.04 8.79
C ILE A 35 -23.42 -1.65 7.58
N LEU A 36 -23.03 -2.87 7.19
CA LEU A 36 -23.61 -3.60 6.07
C LEU A 36 -25.13 -3.73 6.18
N LEU A 37 -25.65 -4.06 7.38
CA LEU A 37 -27.08 -4.23 7.60
C LEU A 37 -27.83 -2.91 7.35
N GLY A 38 -27.24 -1.78 7.75
CA GLY A 38 -27.79 -0.45 7.49
C GLY A 38 -27.82 -0.08 6.02
N ILE A 39 -26.71 -0.31 5.33
CA ILE A 39 -26.62 -0.05 3.88
C ILE A 39 -27.64 -0.90 3.11
N LEU A 40 -27.77 -2.19 3.44
CA LEU A 40 -28.76 -3.05 2.78
C LEU A 40 -30.20 -2.60 3.04
N ARG A 41 -30.49 -1.96 4.18
CA ARG A 41 -31.81 -1.39 4.49
C ARG A 41 -32.19 -0.24 3.55
N GLU A 42 -31.20 0.51 3.05
CA GLU A 42 -31.45 1.60 2.11
C GLU A 42 -32.05 1.12 0.78
N SER A 43 -31.88 -0.17 0.43
CA SER A 43 -32.51 -0.75 -0.78
C SER A 43 -34.05 -0.69 -0.78
N PHE A 44 -34.69 -0.45 0.37
CA PHE A 44 -36.15 -0.32 0.46
C PHE A 44 -36.66 1.09 0.10
N ALA A 45 -35.85 2.13 0.32
CA ALA A 45 -36.26 3.52 0.16
C ALA A 45 -35.60 4.21 -1.05
N THR A 46 -34.41 3.75 -1.45
CA THR A 46 -33.59 4.42 -2.46
C THR A 46 -33.96 4.04 -3.90
N ASN A 47 -33.62 4.92 -4.84
CA ASN A 47 -33.78 4.65 -6.27
C ASN A 47 -32.50 4.03 -6.85
N ILE A 48 -32.44 2.70 -6.81
CA ILE A 48 -31.36 1.87 -7.38
C ILE A 48 -31.92 0.93 -8.46
N SER A 49 -31.02 0.31 -9.22
CA SER A 49 -31.36 -0.68 -10.25
C SER A 49 -32.27 -1.80 -9.70
N ALA A 50 -33.19 -2.29 -10.54
CA ALA A 50 -34.24 -3.23 -10.11
C ALA A 50 -33.68 -4.56 -9.60
N GLU A 51 -32.64 -5.08 -10.26
CA GLU A 51 -31.95 -6.32 -9.87
C GLU A 51 -31.21 -6.16 -8.54
N CYS A 52 -30.41 -5.09 -8.39
CA CYS A 52 -29.74 -4.78 -7.13
C CYS A 52 -30.74 -4.61 -5.98
N ARG A 53 -31.86 -3.92 -6.22
CA ARG A 53 -32.92 -3.74 -5.23
C ARG A 53 -33.44 -5.08 -4.73
N GLN A 54 -33.78 -5.99 -5.63
CA GLN A 54 -34.32 -7.29 -5.27
C GLN A 54 -33.31 -8.10 -4.44
N ASP A 55 -32.07 -8.19 -4.91
CA ASP A 55 -31.03 -8.99 -4.25
C ASP A 55 -30.61 -8.40 -2.91
N ALA A 56 -30.46 -7.08 -2.81
CA ALA A 56 -30.13 -6.39 -1.56
C ALA A 56 -31.24 -6.56 -0.51
N GLN A 57 -32.51 -6.53 -0.92
CA GLN A 57 -33.63 -6.78 -0.01
C GLN A 57 -33.69 -8.23 0.48
N ILE A 58 -33.34 -9.20 -0.37
CA ILE A 58 -33.20 -10.61 0.03
C ILE A 58 -32.04 -10.74 1.03
N ALA A 59 -30.88 -10.16 0.73
CA ALA A 59 -29.71 -10.15 1.61
C ALA A 59 -30.04 -9.56 2.98
N HIS A 60 -30.71 -8.40 3.03
CA HIS A 60 -31.16 -7.77 4.27
C HIS A 60 -32.06 -8.72 5.09
N LYS A 61 -33.10 -9.29 4.46
CA LYS A 61 -34.06 -10.17 5.15
C LYS A 61 -33.38 -11.45 5.66
N SER A 62 -32.50 -12.05 4.87
CA SER A 62 -31.75 -13.25 5.22
C SER A 62 -30.74 -13.02 6.33
N LEU A 63 -30.13 -11.83 6.38
CA LEU A 63 -29.24 -11.45 7.48
C LEU A 63 -30.01 -11.31 8.81
N ILE A 64 -31.20 -10.70 8.79
CA ILE A 64 -32.09 -10.65 9.95
C ILE A 64 -32.51 -12.06 10.41
N LYS A 65 -32.76 -12.97 9.47
CA LYS A 65 -33.06 -14.38 9.73
C LYS A 65 -31.84 -15.21 10.17
N ARG A 66 -30.63 -14.65 10.10
CA ARG A 66 -29.36 -15.32 10.43
C ARG A 66 -29.11 -16.56 9.57
N GLU A 67 -29.46 -16.48 8.29
CA GLU A 67 -29.09 -17.52 7.33
C GLU A 67 -27.56 -17.57 7.17
N ILE A 68 -26.99 -18.77 7.03
CA ILE A 68 -25.54 -18.98 7.12
C ILE A 68 -24.79 -18.21 6.04
N TRP A 69 -25.21 -18.31 4.77
CA TRP A 69 -24.62 -17.55 3.68
C TRP A 69 -24.65 -16.03 3.93
N ALA A 70 -25.71 -15.51 4.55
CA ALA A 70 -25.84 -14.08 4.86
C ALA A 70 -24.93 -13.69 6.03
N LEU A 71 -24.73 -14.58 7.01
CA LEU A 71 -23.75 -14.37 8.07
C LEU A 71 -22.32 -14.35 7.53
N LYS A 72 -21.98 -15.22 6.57
CA LYS A 72 -20.67 -15.16 5.89
C LYS A 72 -20.46 -13.84 5.15
N MET A 73 -21.50 -13.34 4.48
CA MET A 73 -21.49 -12.04 3.81
C MET A 73 -21.22 -10.91 4.80
N LEU A 74 -21.87 -10.94 5.96
CA LEU A 74 -21.62 -9.98 7.04
C LEU A 74 -20.19 -10.09 7.57
N ASP A 75 -19.72 -11.31 7.85
CA ASP A 75 -18.37 -11.59 8.38
C ASP A 75 -17.25 -11.20 7.40
N SER A 76 -17.55 -11.19 6.10
CA SER A 76 -16.61 -10.76 5.05
C SER A 76 -16.63 -9.24 4.82
N SER A 77 -17.59 -8.51 5.39
CA SER A 77 -17.71 -7.06 5.24
C SER A 77 -17.02 -6.32 6.38
N GLY A 78 -16.48 -5.14 6.08
CA GLY A 78 -15.86 -4.27 7.06
C GLY A 78 -16.88 -3.56 7.95
N ASP A 79 -16.45 -3.25 9.17
CA ASP A 79 -17.15 -2.41 10.14
C ASP A 79 -16.12 -1.46 10.79
N ILE A 80 -16.55 -0.62 11.71
CA ILE A 80 -15.67 0.29 12.45
C ILE A 80 -14.58 -0.51 13.16
N GLU A 81 -13.34 -0.27 12.74
CA GLU A 81 -12.18 -0.94 13.31
C GLU A 81 -11.69 -0.29 14.60
N THR A 82 -10.94 -1.08 15.37
CA THR A 82 -10.22 -0.57 16.55
C THR A 82 -9.24 0.54 16.15
N ASN A 83 -8.89 1.40 17.12
CA ASN A 83 -8.00 2.56 16.91
C ASN A 83 -8.60 3.68 16.05
N PHE A 84 -9.93 3.83 16.03
CA PHE A 84 -10.63 4.93 15.35
C PHE A 84 -10.08 6.32 15.73
N ILE A 85 -9.91 6.60 17.03
CA ILE A 85 -9.37 7.88 17.56
C ILE A 85 -7.98 8.19 16.97
N TRP A 86 -7.21 7.14 16.65
CA TRP A 86 -5.87 7.18 16.09
C TRP A 86 -5.87 7.07 14.56
N GLN A 87 -6.94 7.54 13.90
CA GLN A 87 -7.11 7.55 12.44
C GLN A 87 -7.00 6.18 11.76
N ASN A 88 -7.44 5.09 12.41
CA ASN A 88 -7.62 3.84 11.68
C ASN A 88 -8.88 3.91 10.81
N ASN A 89 -8.69 4.31 9.56
CA ASN A 89 -9.73 4.51 8.56
C ASN A 89 -9.76 3.36 7.53
N TYR A 90 -9.23 2.18 7.87
CA TYR A 90 -9.23 1.00 7.01
C TYR A 90 -10.23 -0.03 7.53
N TRP A 91 -11.49 0.09 7.13
CA TRP A 91 -12.60 -0.81 7.51
C TRP A 91 -12.82 -1.83 6.38
N LEU A 92 -11.84 -2.70 6.17
CA LEU A 92 -11.71 -3.45 4.92
C LEU A 92 -12.54 -4.74 4.87
N GLY A 93 -12.83 -5.38 5.99
CA GLY A 93 -13.36 -6.75 5.97
C GLY A 93 -12.39 -7.72 5.26
N SER A 94 -12.92 -8.77 4.64
CA SER A 94 -12.13 -9.71 3.83
C SER A 94 -12.67 -9.84 2.42
N ARG A 95 -11.84 -9.39 1.47
CA ARG A 95 -12.08 -9.56 0.04
C ARG A 95 -12.10 -11.03 -0.35
N GLU A 96 -11.10 -11.78 0.10
CA GLU A 96 -10.90 -13.17 -0.27
C GLU A 96 -12.08 -14.02 0.19
N PHE A 97 -12.55 -13.83 1.43
CA PHE A 97 -13.73 -14.55 1.91
C PHE A 97 -15.01 -14.11 1.19
N CYS A 98 -15.16 -12.83 0.84
CA CYS A 98 -16.32 -12.39 0.05
C CYS A 98 -16.39 -13.08 -1.32
N ASP A 99 -15.27 -13.17 -2.03
CA ASP A 99 -15.21 -13.83 -3.34
C ASP A 99 -15.49 -15.34 -3.21
N GLU A 100 -15.01 -15.97 -2.14
CA GLU A 100 -15.19 -17.41 -1.85
C GLU A 100 -16.61 -17.79 -1.39
N ILE A 101 -17.46 -16.85 -0.91
CA ILE A 101 -18.86 -17.16 -0.54
C ILE A 101 -19.66 -17.76 -1.71
N ASN A 102 -19.27 -17.43 -2.94
CA ASN A 102 -19.90 -17.92 -4.16
C ASN A 102 -19.61 -19.39 -4.46
N ASN A 103 -18.62 -19.98 -3.78
CA ASN A 103 -18.13 -21.33 -4.04
C ASN A 103 -18.09 -22.15 -2.74
N PRO A 104 -18.20 -23.48 -2.81
CA PRO A 104 -17.95 -24.33 -1.65
C PRO A 104 -16.46 -24.24 -1.28
N VAL A 105 -16.17 -23.76 -0.06
CA VAL A 105 -14.79 -23.51 0.38
C VAL A 105 -14.02 -24.83 0.52
N PRO A 106 -12.86 -25.02 -0.15
CA PRO A 106 -12.08 -26.26 -0.10
C PRO A 106 -11.20 -26.32 1.16
N VAL A 107 -11.80 -26.27 2.34
CA VAL A 107 -11.07 -26.35 3.62
C VAL A 107 -11.01 -27.77 4.17
N TYR A 108 -9.87 -28.11 4.77
CA TYR A 108 -9.75 -29.32 5.58
C TYR A 108 -10.49 -29.10 6.91
N ILE A 109 -11.68 -29.68 7.01
CA ILE A 109 -12.48 -29.63 8.25
C ILE A 109 -12.04 -30.77 9.16
N GLU A 110 -11.44 -30.43 10.29
CA GLU A 110 -10.94 -31.37 11.31
C GLU A 110 -12.03 -32.38 11.76
N LYS A 111 -13.24 -31.88 12.00
CA LYS A 111 -14.42 -32.71 12.33
C LYS A 111 -15.56 -32.43 11.36
N ARG A 112 -15.81 -33.36 10.43
CA ARG A 112 -16.91 -33.27 9.46
C ARG A 112 -18.27 -33.58 10.10
N THR A 113 -18.81 -32.66 10.89
CA THR A 113 -20.20 -32.74 11.36
C THR A 113 -21.17 -32.22 10.30
N LYS A 114 -22.47 -32.49 10.46
CA LYS A 114 -23.49 -31.94 9.56
C LYS A 114 -23.50 -30.41 9.59
N GLU A 115 -23.25 -29.83 10.76
CA GLU A 115 -23.21 -28.38 10.99
C GLU A 115 -21.98 -27.77 10.33
N SER A 116 -20.79 -28.36 10.48
CA SER A 116 -19.56 -27.84 9.85
C SER A 116 -19.63 -27.91 8.32
N LEU A 117 -20.22 -28.98 7.78
CA LEU A 117 -20.44 -29.12 6.34
C LEU A 117 -21.49 -28.14 5.84
N LYS A 118 -22.54 -27.86 6.62
CA LYS A 118 -23.52 -26.81 6.28
C LYS A 118 -22.84 -25.44 6.29
N LEU A 119 -22.01 -25.15 7.29
CA LEU A 119 -21.26 -23.89 7.35
C LEU A 119 -20.34 -23.74 6.13
N ALA A 120 -19.63 -24.77 5.70
CA ALA A 120 -18.77 -24.68 4.52
C ALA A 120 -19.54 -24.54 3.21
N ASN A 121 -20.63 -25.29 3.03
CA ASN A 121 -21.29 -25.47 1.74
C ASN A 121 -22.58 -24.66 1.54
N ASP A 122 -23.05 -23.90 2.52
CA ASP A 122 -24.20 -23.02 2.34
C ASP A 122 -23.84 -21.88 1.37
N LEU A 123 -24.44 -21.92 0.18
CA LEU A 123 -24.22 -20.98 -0.92
C LEU A 123 -25.36 -19.95 -0.97
N PRO A 124 -25.06 -18.71 -1.37
CA PRO A 124 -26.08 -17.69 -1.54
C PRO A 124 -26.96 -17.99 -2.78
N PRO A 125 -28.20 -17.45 -2.82
CA PRO A 125 -29.10 -17.61 -3.97
C PRO A 125 -28.66 -16.84 -5.23
N PHE A 126 -27.75 -15.88 -5.09
CA PHE A 126 -27.17 -15.07 -6.15
C PHE A 126 -25.72 -14.70 -5.79
N PRO A 127 -24.88 -14.35 -6.78
CA PRO A 127 -23.47 -14.10 -6.52
C PRO A 127 -23.22 -12.79 -5.78
N PHE A 128 -22.19 -12.78 -4.95
CA PHE A 128 -21.66 -11.63 -4.23
C PHE A 128 -20.31 -11.18 -4.80
N GLU A 129 -19.97 -9.92 -4.59
CA GLU A 129 -18.68 -9.38 -5.00
C GLU A 129 -18.21 -8.31 -4.01
N TYR A 130 -16.90 -8.30 -3.76
CA TYR A 130 -16.30 -7.29 -2.90
C TYR A 130 -16.29 -5.91 -3.56
N ARG A 131 -16.62 -4.88 -2.78
CA ARG A 131 -16.63 -3.47 -3.18
C ARG A 131 -15.89 -2.66 -2.14
N LEU A 132 -14.95 -1.82 -2.57
CA LEU A 132 -14.23 -0.91 -1.69
C LEU A 132 -14.66 0.53 -1.97
N LEU A 133 -15.26 1.16 -0.98
CA LEU A 133 -15.68 2.55 -1.03
C LEU A 133 -14.62 3.45 -0.41
N TYR A 134 -14.43 4.61 -1.02
CA TYR A 134 -13.52 5.65 -0.57
C TYR A 134 -14.31 6.89 -0.22
N GLY A 135 -14.09 7.45 0.96
CA GLY A 135 -14.77 8.68 1.36
C GLY A 135 -13.94 9.54 2.31
N ASP A 136 -14.08 10.86 2.18
CA ASP A 136 -13.47 11.80 3.09
C ASP A 136 -14.19 11.75 4.45
N ILE A 137 -13.46 11.32 5.49
CA ILE A 137 -14.01 11.19 6.84
C ILE A 137 -13.69 12.41 7.69
N THR A 138 -14.70 12.88 8.41
CA THR A 138 -14.61 13.99 9.36
C THR A 138 -15.21 13.56 10.71
N SER A 139 -14.44 13.78 11.77
CA SER A 139 -14.86 13.49 13.15
C SER A 139 -14.07 14.35 14.13
N GLU A 140 -14.76 14.87 15.15
CA GLU A 140 -14.13 15.55 16.29
C GLU A 140 -13.42 14.57 17.23
N HIS A 141 -13.75 13.28 17.11
CA HIS A 141 -13.20 12.20 17.94
C HIS A 141 -11.90 11.60 17.36
N GLN A 142 -11.39 12.12 16.23
CA GLN A 142 -10.12 11.71 15.65
C GLN A 142 -9.04 12.76 15.89
N ILE A 143 -7.84 12.31 16.28
CA ILE A 143 -6.69 13.19 16.39
C ILE A 143 -6.29 13.63 14.99
N GLN A 144 -6.29 14.93 14.71
CA GLN A 144 -5.86 15.48 13.43
C GLN A 144 -4.34 15.71 13.45
N TYR A 145 -3.60 14.90 12.68
CA TYR A 145 -2.18 15.15 12.42
C TYR A 145 -2.05 16.16 11.29
N GLU A 146 -1.06 17.05 11.39
CA GLU A 146 -0.87 18.14 10.44
C GLU A 146 -0.54 17.61 9.03
N ARG A 147 -1.53 17.69 8.12
CA ARG A 147 -1.50 17.78 6.64
C ARG A 147 -0.56 16.91 5.79
N VAL A 148 0.11 15.88 6.31
CA VAL A 148 0.97 15.04 5.45
C VAL A 148 0.18 14.02 4.63
N ILE A 149 -1.02 13.58 5.07
CA ILE A 149 -1.83 12.56 4.37
C ILE A 149 -3.33 12.87 4.51
N SER A 150 -4.12 12.69 3.46
CA SER A 150 -5.59 12.83 3.49
C SER A 150 -6.25 11.74 4.36
N THR A 151 -7.28 12.11 5.13
CA THR A 151 -8.09 11.18 5.92
C THR A 151 -9.17 10.56 5.05
N VAL A 152 -8.79 9.56 4.24
CA VAL A 152 -9.73 8.78 3.42
C VAL A 152 -10.12 7.51 4.17
N LEU A 153 -11.43 7.33 4.38
CA LEU A 153 -12.04 6.09 4.81
C LEU A 153 -12.07 5.09 3.66
N HIS A 154 -11.60 3.88 3.94
CA HIS A 154 -11.65 2.72 3.06
C HIS A 154 -12.65 1.72 3.66
N LEU A 155 -13.87 1.66 3.13
CA LEU A 155 -14.92 0.76 3.60
C LEU A 155 -15.13 -0.39 2.61
N GLY A 156 -14.71 -1.59 2.98
CA GLY A 156 -14.87 -2.80 2.18
C GLY A 156 -16.17 -3.52 2.52
N LEU A 157 -16.99 -3.82 1.52
CA LEU A 157 -18.28 -4.48 1.71
C LEU A 157 -18.44 -5.66 0.76
N CYS A 158 -19.07 -6.72 1.24
CA CYS A 158 -19.50 -7.85 0.44
C CYS A 158 -20.97 -7.67 0.05
N LEU A 159 -21.22 -7.33 -1.22
CA LEU A 159 -22.55 -6.93 -1.71
C LEU A 159 -22.99 -7.79 -2.90
N PRO A 160 -24.31 -7.87 -3.20
CA PRO A 160 -24.78 -8.60 -4.36
C PRO A 160 -24.11 -8.10 -5.64
N LYS A 161 -23.66 -9.02 -6.50
CA LYS A 161 -22.97 -8.70 -7.75
C LYS A 161 -23.84 -7.90 -8.72
N SER A 162 -25.16 -8.01 -8.61
CA SER A 162 -26.14 -7.24 -9.37
C SER A 162 -26.09 -5.73 -9.07
N CYS A 163 -25.50 -5.32 -7.94
CA CYS A 163 -25.33 -3.91 -7.60
C CYS A 163 -24.13 -3.28 -8.33
N SER A 164 -24.41 -2.23 -9.10
CA SER A 164 -23.40 -1.41 -9.75
C SER A 164 -22.64 -0.54 -8.75
N ASN A 165 -21.49 0.01 -9.13
CA ASN A 165 -20.73 0.92 -8.26
C ASN A 165 -21.56 2.15 -7.86
N ASP A 166 -22.43 2.66 -8.76
CA ASP A 166 -23.29 3.81 -8.49
C ASP A 166 -24.43 3.46 -7.53
N ASP A 167 -25.02 2.26 -7.66
CA ASP A 167 -26.04 1.76 -6.72
C ASP A 167 -25.45 1.66 -5.30
N VAL A 168 -24.26 1.06 -5.19
CA VAL A 168 -23.55 0.88 -3.92
C VAL A 168 -23.17 2.22 -3.29
N LEU A 169 -22.68 3.16 -4.10
CA LEU A 169 -22.35 4.52 -3.64
C LEU A 169 -23.59 5.22 -3.09
N THR A 170 -24.71 5.16 -3.83
CA THR A 170 -25.98 5.79 -3.45
C THR A 170 -26.53 5.23 -2.15
N MET A 171 -26.61 3.90 -2.03
CA MET A 171 -27.08 3.24 -0.79
C MET A 171 -26.21 3.60 0.40
N THR A 172 -24.88 3.58 0.22
CA THR A 172 -23.96 3.85 1.32
C THR A 172 -24.00 5.31 1.76
N GLN A 173 -24.01 6.26 0.82
CA GLN A 173 -24.08 7.69 1.14
C GLN A 173 -25.38 8.02 1.88
N ASN A 174 -26.52 7.45 1.47
CA ASN A 174 -27.79 7.69 2.15
C ASN A 174 -27.80 7.15 3.58
N TYR A 175 -27.27 5.93 3.79
CA TYR A 175 -27.15 5.37 5.14
C TYR A 175 -26.31 6.28 6.07
N PHE A 176 -25.12 6.71 5.62
CA PHE A 176 -24.24 7.56 6.42
C PHE A 176 -24.78 8.98 6.65
N ASN A 177 -25.64 9.48 5.77
CA ASN A 177 -26.28 10.79 5.94
C ASN A 177 -27.46 10.74 6.91
N GLU A 178 -28.26 9.68 6.85
CA GLU A 178 -29.52 9.58 7.60
C GLU A 178 -29.35 8.95 8.99
N HIS A 179 -28.29 8.18 9.21
CA HIS A 179 -28.12 7.36 10.41
C HIS A 179 -26.79 7.61 11.12
N LYS A 180 -26.82 7.58 12.46
CA LYS A 180 -25.60 7.52 13.27
C LYS A 180 -24.98 6.13 13.16
N VAL A 181 -23.84 6.06 12.48
CA VAL A 181 -23.12 4.79 12.23
C VAL A 181 -22.48 4.21 13.49
N SER A 182 -22.13 5.05 14.45
CA SER A 182 -21.64 4.64 15.77
C SER A 182 -22.48 5.31 16.87
N PRO A 183 -22.82 4.58 17.94
CA PRO A 183 -23.40 5.19 19.12
C PRO A 183 -22.37 5.99 19.95
N PHE A 184 -21.06 5.79 19.70
CA PHE A 184 -19.98 6.36 20.51
C PHE A 184 -19.21 7.48 19.82
N PHE A 185 -19.18 7.49 18.48
CA PHE A 185 -18.37 8.43 17.71
C PHE A 185 -19.25 9.15 16.69
N ASP A 186 -19.20 10.47 16.69
CA ASP A 186 -19.80 11.25 15.61
C ASP A 186 -18.89 11.17 14.38
N ILE A 187 -19.40 10.48 13.35
CA ILE A 187 -18.68 10.14 12.12
C ILE A 187 -19.48 10.68 10.94
N ASN A 188 -18.89 11.60 10.18
CA ASN A 188 -19.45 12.09 8.93
C ASN A 188 -18.52 11.71 7.78
N VAL A 189 -19.08 11.09 6.74
CA VAL A 189 -18.33 10.62 5.57
C VAL A 189 -19.00 11.12 4.30
N GLN A 190 -18.18 11.68 3.40
CA GLN A 190 -18.58 11.97 2.03
C GLN A 190 -17.88 10.97 1.12
N PHE A 191 -18.63 10.06 0.50
CA PHE A 191 -18.06 9.04 -0.37
C PHE A 191 -17.83 9.62 -1.77
N ASN A 192 -16.65 9.32 -2.31
CA ASN A 192 -16.16 9.88 -3.56
C ASN A 192 -16.34 8.87 -4.71
N HIS A 193 -15.95 7.62 -4.49
CA HIS A 193 -16.02 6.56 -5.51
C HIS A 193 -15.93 5.14 -4.93
N VAL A 194 -16.15 4.14 -5.79
CA VAL A 194 -16.13 2.71 -5.44
C VAL A 194 -15.25 1.94 -6.42
N LYS A 195 -14.40 1.02 -5.92
CA LYS A 195 -13.60 0.08 -6.71
C LYS A 195 -14.06 -1.36 -6.47
N ASN A 196 -13.90 -2.22 -7.48
CA ASN A 196 -14.12 -3.68 -7.37
C ASN A 196 -12.81 -4.46 -7.09
N LEU A 197 -11.68 -3.76 -7.00
CA LEU A 197 -10.33 -4.28 -6.79
C LEU A 197 -9.87 -5.36 -7.78
N LYS A 198 -10.45 -5.41 -8.99
CA LYS A 198 -10.06 -6.36 -10.02
C LYS A 198 -9.07 -5.73 -10.98
N PHE A 199 -8.14 -6.55 -11.46
CA PHE A 199 -7.15 -6.10 -12.44
C PHE A 199 -7.86 -5.53 -13.67
N ASN A 200 -7.58 -4.26 -13.96
CA ASN A 200 -8.12 -3.60 -15.12
C ASN A 200 -7.22 -3.87 -16.34
N TRP A 201 -7.71 -4.65 -17.30
CA TRP A 201 -6.96 -4.95 -18.52
C TRP A 201 -6.75 -3.73 -19.43
N ASP A 202 -7.53 -2.66 -19.27
CA ASP A 202 -7.36 -1.41 -20.03
C ASP A 202 -6.04 -0.70 -19.70
N VAL A 203 -5.34 -1.10 -18.64
CA VAL A 203 -3.99 -0.62 -18.30
C VAL A 203 -3.01 -0.81 -19.48
N PHE A 204 -3.17 -1.86 -20.29
CA PHE A 204 -2.33 -2.07 -21.48
C PHE A 204 -2.61 -1.10 -22.63
N ASN A 205 -3.75 -0.39 -22.61
CA ASN A 205 -4.06 0.65 -23.58
C ASN A 205 -3.35 1.98 -23.28
N ASP A 206 -2.83 2.18 -22.07
CA ASP A 206 -2.09 3.38 -21.69
C ASP A 206 -0.81 3.54 -22.53
N TRP A 207 -0.50 4.78 -22.90
CA TRP A 207 0.65 5.10 -23.74
C TRP A 207 1.99 4.70 -23.10
N THR A 208 2.09 4.70 -21.77
CA THR A 208 3.28 4.32 -21.01
C THR A 208 3.62 2.85 -21.24
N PHE A 209 2.61 1.98 -21.23
CA PHE A 209 2.78 0.55 -21.52
C PHE A 209 3.22 0.32 -22.95
N LYS A 210 2.59 1.00 -23.91
CA LYS A 210 2.94 0.91 -25.33
C LYS A 210 4.40 1.36 -25.58
N VAL A 211 4.79 2.51 -25.04
CA VAL A 211 6.17 3.03 -25.16
C VAL A 211 7.17 2.10 -24.49
N THR A 212 6.86 1.59 -23.30
CA THR A 212 7.74 0.65 -22.59
C THR A 212 7.89 -0.66 -23.34
N GLY A 213 6.81 -1.18 -23.92
CA GLY A 213 6.84 -2.34 -24.81
C GLY A 213 7.76 -2.13 -26.01
N VAL A 214 7.67 -0.98 -26.68
CA VAL A 214 8.57 -0.61 -27.80
C VAL A 214 10.03 -0.54 -27.35
N ILE A 215 10.31 0.07 -26.18
CA ILE A 215 11.67 0.14 -25.63
C ILE A 215 12.22 -1.26 -25.34
N ILE A 216 11.45 -2.12 -24.67
CA ILE A 216 11.86 -3.49 -24.34
C ILE A 216 12.10 -4.30 -25.61
N LEU A 217 11.18 -4.23 -26.59
CA LEU A 217 11.35 -4.90 -27.89
C LEU A 217 12.59 -4.39 -28.63
N GLY A 218 12.85 -3.08 -28.60
CA GLY A 218 14.05 -2.47 -29.17
C GLY A 218 15.33 -2.98 -28.50
N LEU A 219 15.36 -3.06 -27.16
CA LEU A 219 16.50 -3.60 -26.41
C LEU A 219 16.72 -5.08 -26.70
N ILE A 220 15.65 -5.88 -26.81
CA ILE A 220 15.73 -7.29 -27.20
C ILE A 220 16.27 -7.42 -28.63
N ALA A 221 15.79 -6.61 -29.57
CA ALA A 221 16.29 -6.61 -30.95
C ALA A 221 17.78 -6.24 -31.01
N LEU A 222 18.19 -5.18 -30.30
CA LEU A 222 19.60 -4.78 -30.17
C LEU A 222 20.46 -5.89 -29.55
N HIS A 223 19.94 -6.57 -28.53
CA HIS A 223 20.59 -7.71 -27.91
C HIS A 223 20.79 -8.87 -28.90
N VAL A 224 19.74 -9.28 -29.60
CA VAL A 224 19.77 -10.36 -30.59
C VAL A 224 20.72 -10.03 -31.74
N LEU A 225 20.71 -8.79 -32.23
CA LEU A 225 21.65 -8.32 -33.26
C LEU A 225 23.10 -8.31 -32.75
N GLY A 226 23.32 -7.83 -31.52
CA GLY A 226 24.64 -7.79 -30.88
C GLY A 226 25.23 -9.16 -30.53
N ALA A 227 24.38 -10.18 -30.34
CA ALA A 227 24.81 -11.55 -30.04
C ALA A 227 25.29 -12.34 -31.27
N ARG A 228 25.05 -11.84 -32.50
CA ARG A 228 25.48 -12.52 -33.73
C ARG A 228 27.01 -12.48 -33.86
N LYS A 229 27.65 -13.66 -33.83
CA LYS A 229 29.11 -13.83 -33.79
C LYS A 229 29.82 -13.78 -35.16
N ASN A 230 29.10 -13.94 -36.27
CA ASN A 230 29.67 -14.07 -37.62
C ASN A 230 29.00 -13.12 -38.62
N ILE A 231 29.54 -11.92 -38.79
CA ILE A 231 29.33 -11.11 -40.00
C ILE A 231 30.68 -10.50 -40.37
N GLY A 232 31.40 -11.16 -41.27
CA GLY A 232 32.79 -10.84 -41.68
C GLY A 232 32.97 -9.53 -42.45
N ASN A 233 32.00 -8.63 -42.43
CA ASN A 233 32.10 -7.26 -42.95
C ASN A 233 31.01 -6.40 -42.30
N CYS A 234 31.33 -5.71 -41.21
CA CYS A 234 30.32 -4.98 -40.43
C CYS A 234 30.13 -3.53 -40.90
N PRO A 235 28.89 -3.10 -41.22
CA PRO A 235 28.53 -1.69 -41.16
C PRO A 235 28.66 -1.16 -39.72
N LYS A 236 28.99 0.13 -39.54
CA LYS A 236 29.22 0.78 -38.23
C LYS A 236 28.12 0.48 -37.18
N ILE A 237 26.89 0.25 -37.63
CA ILE A 237 25.72 -0.06 -36.80
C ILE A 237 25.87 -1.37 -36.01
N LEU A 238 26.43 -2.44 -36.60
CA LEU A 238 26.56 -3.73 -35.91
C LEU A 238 27.62 -3.67 -34.80
N HIS A 239 28.64 -2.81 -34.96
CA HIS A 239 29.60 -2.55 -33.91
C HIS A 239 28.92 -1.95 -32.67
N TYR A 240 28.03 -0.96 -32.84
CA TYR A 240 27.31 -0.36 -31.71
C TYR A 240 26.35 -1.34 -31.04
N CYS A 241 25.68 -2.22 -31.80
CA CYS A 241 24.77 -3.22 -31.26
C CYS A 241 25.47 -4.23 -30.33
N ARG A 242 26.77 -4.50 -30.53
CA ARG A 242 27.53 -5.42 -29.68
C ARG A 242 27.56 -4.99 -28.21
N HIS A 243 27.47 -3.70 -27.91
CA HIS A 243 27.40 -3.19 -26.53
C HIS A 243 26.13 -3.61 -25.78
N PHE A 244 25.09 -4.07 -26.50
CA PHE A 244 23.85 -4.61 -25.91
C PHE A 244 23.88 -6.14 -25.75
N SER A 245 24.99 -6.80 -26.05
CA SER A 245 25.16 -8.24 -25.80
C SER A 245 25.18 -8.54 -24.29
N ILE A 246 24.12 -9.18 -23.79
CA ILE A 246 24.01 -9.64 -22.38
C ILE A 246 25.19 -10.55 -22.04
N LYS A 247 25.64 -11.42 -22.95
CA LYS A 247 26.76 -12.33 -22.71
C LYS A 247 28.07 -11.59 -22.47
N ASP A 248 28.38 -10.61 -23.32
CA ASP A 248 29.63 -9.84 -23.20
C ASP A 248 29.57 -8.94 -21.95
N ASN A 249 28.43 -8.30 -21.69
CA ASN A 249 28.22 -7.48 -20.49
C ASN A 249 28.28 -8.31 -19.21
N TYR A 250 27.65 -9.49 -19.18
CA TYR A 250 27.69 -10.40 -18.02
C TYR A 250 29.11 -10.90 -17.75
N ARG A 251 29.86 -11.27 -18.80
CA ARG A 251 31.26 -11.67 -18.65
C ARG A 251 32.12 -10.53 -18.09
N GLY A 252 31.86 -9.29 -18.50
CA GLY A 252 32.51 -8.11 -17.92
C GLY A 252 32.10 -7.82 -16.48
N LEU A 253 30.84 -8.05 -16.11
CA LEU A 253 30.35 -7.89 -14.74
C LEU A 253 30.96 -8.90 -13.77
N VAL A 254 31.17 -10.14 -14.22
CA VAL A 254 31.75 -11.22 -13.40
C VAL A 254 33.28 -11.22 -13.46
N SER A 255 33.90 -10.52 -14.41
CA SER A 255 35.35 -10.48 -14.51
C SER A 255 35.99 -9.76 -13.32
N SER A 256 36.92 -10.44 -12.66
CA SER A 256 37.65 -9.94 -11.48
C SER A 256 38.91 -9.19 -11.91
N THR A 257 38.77 -8.16 -12.75
CA THR A 257 39.92 -7.34 -13.17
C THR A 257 40.13 -6.19 -12.18
N GLU A 258 41.30 -6.11 -11.57
CA GLU A 258 41.64 -4.98 -10.73
C GLU A 258 41.91 -3.73 -11.60
N ASP A 259 41.00 -2.76 -11.59
CA ASP A 259 41.22 -1.41 -12.13
C ASP A 259 41.99 -0.55 -11.10
N PRO A 260 43.19 -0.04 -11.44
CA PRO A 260 43.97 0.84 -10.57
C PRO A 260 43.31 2.19 -10.29
N LYS A 261 42.20 2.54 -10.96
CA LYS A 261 41.40 3.74 -10.71
C LYS A 261 40.38 3.56 -9.59
N ILE A 262 40.21 2.35 -9.06
CA ILE A 262 39.19 2.03 -8.06
C ILE A 262 39.82 1.84 -6.68
N VAL A 263 39.28 2.52 -5.67
CA VAL A 263 39.66 2.32 -4.26
C VAL A 263 38.77 1.22 -3.67
N TYR A 264 39.26 -0.03 -3.67
CA TYR A 264 38.48 -1.22 -3.32
C TYR A 264 37.85 -1.19 -1.92
N SER A 265 38.57 -0.67 -0.93
CA SER A 265 38.05 -0.54 0.45
C SER A 265 36.77 0.29 0.52
N LEU A 266 36.62 1.28 -0.36
CA LEU A 266 35.41 2.12 -0.41
C LEU A 266 34.21 1.39 -1.04
N ASN A 267 34.44 0.38 -1.88
CA ASN A 267 33.35 -0.39 -2.47
C ASN A 267 32.61 -1.20 -1.40
N PHE A 268 33.30 -1.74 -0.39
CA PHE A 268 32.67 -2.39 0.75
C PHE A 268 31.70 -1.43 1.48
N PHE A 269 32.16 -0.23 1.82
CA PHE A 269 31.31 0.78 2.46
C PHE A 269 30.14 1.22 1.58
N ARG A 270 30.34 1.34 0.26
CA ARG A 270 29.26 1.65 -0.69
C ARG A 270 28.17 0.58 -0.69
N VAL A 271 28.54 -0.70 -0.67
CA VAL A 271 27.57 -1.80 -0.60
C VAL A 271 26.80 -1.72 0.72
N LEU A 272 27.50 -1.56 1.85
CA LEU A 272 26.87 -1.44 3.16
C LEU A 272 25.87 -0.27 3.23
N CYS A 273 26.29 0.93 2.82
CA CYS A 273 25.43 2.11 2.78
C CYS A 273 24.24 1.93 1.84
N SER A 274 24.45 1.36 0.65
CA SER A 274 23.37 1.16 -0.34
C SER A 274 22.34 0.16 0.17
N THR A 275 22.78 -0.98 0.69
CA THR A 275 21.89 -1.99 1.29
C THR A 275 21.11 -1.39 2.46
N TRP A 276 21.79 -0.64 3.34
CA TRP A 276 21.14 0.03 4.46
C TRP A 276 20.06 1.01 4.00
N VAL A 277 20.38 1.90 3.05
CA VAL A 277 19.42 2.88 2.51
C VAL A 277 18.23 2.17 1.87
N THR A 278 18.45 1.13 1.07
CA THR A 278 17.38 0.37 0.41
C THR A 278 16.47 -0.30 1.43
N LEU A 279 17.02 -1.02 2.42
CA LEU A 279 16.23 -1.65 3.48
C LEU A 279 15.39 -0.60 4.21
N ASN A 280 15.99 0.52 4.59
CA ASN A 280 15.28 1.58 5.29
C ASN A 280 14.19 2.23 4.45
N HIS A 281 14.36 2.39 3.14
CA HIS A 281 13.29 2.89 2.27
C HIS A 281 12.13 1.88 2.19
N VAL A 282 12.43 0.59 2.02
CA VAL A 282 11.38 -0.45 2.02
C VAL A 282 10.61 -0.43 3.34
N TYR A 283 11.30 -0.38 4.48
CA TYR A 283 10.66 -0.30 5.79
C TYR A 283 9.91 1.01 5.99
N LEU A 284 10.51 2.16 5.67
CA LEU A 284 9.89 3.47 5.86
C LEU A 284 8.59 3.57 5.07
N PHE A 285 8.61 3.20 3.79
CA PHE A 285 7.39 3.22 2.97
C PHE A 285 6.39 2.16 3.42
N SER A 286 6.80 0.92 3.70
CA SER A 286 5.86 -0.09 4.20
C SER A 286 5.20 0.33 5.51
N TYR A 287 5.95 0.95 6.42
CA TYR A 287 5.46 1.36 7.74
C TYR A 287 4.51 2.56 7.65
N ILE A 288 4.86 3.57 6.85
CA ILE A 288 3.98 4.71 6.56
C ILE A 288 2.69 4.25 5.87
N ILE A 289 2.74 3.16 5.09
CA ILE A 289 1.63 2.69 4.26
C ILE A 289 0.70 1.71 5.00
N VAL A 290 1.22 0.83 5.85
CA VAL A 290 0.47 -0.29 6.44
C VAL A 290 -0.15 0.05 7.81
N GLU A 291 0.48 0.93 8.59
CA GLU A 291 0.02 1.23 9.95
C GLU A 291 -0.47 2.67 10.09
N SER A 292 -1.39 2.90 11.03
CA SER A 292 -1.82 4.25 11.35
C SER A 292 -0.61 5.07 11.83
N ILE A 293 -0.47 6.28 11.29
CA ILE A 293 0.60 7.23 11.63
C ILE A 293 0.83 7.35 13.15
N PRO A 294 -0.18 7.29 14.03
CA PRO A 294 0.03 7.41 15.46
C PRO A 294 0.73 6.20 16.07
N LEU A 295 0.38 5.00 15.61
CA LEU A 295 1.04 3.76 16.02
C LEU A 295 2.52 3.82 15.63
N ASN A 296 2.79 4.36 14.43
CA ASN A 296 4.13 4.60 13.94
C ASN A 296 4.91 5.54 14.87
N GLY A 297 4.31 6.68 15.20
CA GLY A 297 4.87 7.66 16.14
C GLY A 297 5.18 7.06 17.51
N MET A 298 4.27 6.27 18.08
CA MET A 298 4.46 5.66 19.41
C MET A 298 5.62 4.65 19.44
N ARG A 299 5.80 3.87 18.37
CA ARG A 299 6.85 2.86 18.24
C ARG A 299 8.23 3.42 17.92
N THR A 300 8.35 4.69 17.52
CA THR A 300 9.66 5.36 17.34
C THR A 300 10.56 5.33 18.57
N LYS A 301 9.99 5.06 19.75
CA LYS A 301 10.74 4.85 21.01
C LYS A 301 11.62 3.60 20.99
N THR A 302 11.31 2.62 20.14
CA THR A 302 12.10 1.40 20.00
C THR A 302 13.38 1.65 19.18
N PHE A 303 14.47 1.02 19.59
CA PHE A 303 15.80 1.26 19.00
C PHE A 303 15.84 0.99 17.49
N TYR A 304 15.22 -0.10 17.02
CA TYR A 304 15.22 -0.48 15.61
C TYR A 304 14.42 0.51 14.75
N ILE A 305 13.24 0.96 15.18
CA ILE A 305 12.46 1.99 14.47
C ILE A 305 13.20 3.33 14.48
N ARG A 306 13.81 3.71 15.60
CA ARG A 306 14.63 4.94 15.69
C ARG A 306 15.80 4.93 14.70
N SER A 307 16.41 3.77 14.48
CA SER A 307 17.48 3.60 13.49
C SER A 307 16.97 3.87 12.07
N ILE A 308 15.74 3.44 11.77
CA ILE A 308 15.11 3.66 10.46
C ILE A 308 14.88 5.14 10.17
N TYR A 309 14.34 5.88 11.14
CA TYR A 309 14.14 7.33 10.98
C TYR A 309 15.45 8.12 10.88
N ARG A 310 16.56 7.59 11.41
CA ARG A 310 17.90 8.21 11.32
C ARG A 310 18.70 7.77 10.10
N SER A 311 18.13 6.94 9.23
CA SER A 311 18.81 6.41 8.04
C SER A 311 19.30 7.48 7.07
N ALA A 312 18.70 8.68 7.09
CA ALA A 312 19.16 9.84 6.32
C ALA A 312 20.64 10.17 6.57
N LEU A 313 21.18 9.94 7.77
CA LEU A 313 22.60 10.16 8.08
C LEU A 313 23.54 9.27 7.26
N MET A 314 23.09 8.09 6.80
CA MET A 314 23.90 7.24 5.92
C MET A 314 23.95 7.76 4.48
N LEU A 315 22.99 8.59 4.06
CA LEU A 315 23.06 9.26 2.76
C LEU A 315 24.22 10.28 2.74
N ASP A 316 24.42 11.01 3.84
CA ASP A 316 25.52 11.97 3.96
C ASP A 316 26.87 11.27 3.87
N VAL A 317 27.03 10.12 4.52
CA VAL A 317 28.22 9.27 4.39
C VAL A 317 28.40 8.84 2.93
N PHE A 318 27.34 8.38 2.26
CA PHE A 318 27.42 7.98 0.85
C PHE A 318 27.85 9.13 -0.07
N PHE A 319 27.34 10.35 0.17
CA PHE A 319 27.72 11.54 -0.58
C PHE A 319 29.17 11.95 -0.31
N LEU A 320 29.62 11.90 0.95
CA LEU A 320 31.01 12.16 1.31
C LEU A 320 31.96 11.21 0.58
N MET A 321 31.67 9.90 0.59
CA MET A 321 32.49 8.90 -0.10
C MET A 321 32.50 9.10 -1.62
N SER A 322 31.36 9.48 -2.19
CA SER A 322 31.24 9.78 -3.62
C SER A 322 32.03 11.04 -4.02
N GLY A 323 31.97 12.08 -3.18
CA GLY A 323 32.76 13.31 -3.34
C GLY A 323 34.26 13.05 -3.23
N PHE A 324 34.69 12.26 -2.25
CA PHE A 324 36.09 11.85 -2.08
C PHE A 324 36.63 11.17 -3.34
N VAL A 325 35.92 10.16 -3.88
CA VAL A 325 36.38 9.43 -5.08
C VAL A 325 36.41 10.33 -6.31
N LEU A 326 35.48 11.29 -6.42
CA LEU A 326 35.49 12.27 -7.51
C LEU A 326 36.76 13.14 -7.45
N ILE A 327 37.09 13.69 -6.28
CA ILE A 327 38.28 14.53 -6.09
C ILE A 327 39.55 13.71 -6.28
N TYR A 328 39.63 12.53 -5.68
CA TYR A 328 40.78 11.63 -5.79
C TYR A 328 41.08 11.28 -7.25
N ASN A 329 40.06 10.89 -8.02
CA ASN A 329 40.23 10.56 -9.44
C ASN A 329 40.55 11.77 -10.31
N PHE A 330 40.03 12.95 -9.95
CA PHE A 330 40.38 14.20 -10.62
C PHE A 330 41.86 14.54 -10.40
N LEU A 331 42.33 14.54 -9.16
CA LEU A 331 43.72 14.87 -8.82
C LEU A 331 44.72 13.85 -9.36
N LYS A 332 44.35 12.56 -9.40
CA LYS A 332 45.16 11.48 -9.99
C LYS A 332 45.32 11.61 -11.51
N ASN A 333 44.43 12.33 -12.19
CA ASN A 333 44.45 12.46 -13.64
C ASN A 333 45.34 13.65 -14.07
N HIS A 334 46.66 13.42 -14.08
CA HIS A 334 47.66 14.44 -14.42
C HIS A 334 47.41 15.09 -15.79
N ASP A 335 47.01 14.31 -16.80
CA ASP A 335 46.74 14.83 -18.16
C ASP A 335 45.58 15.83 -18.16
N LEU A 336 44.52 15.57 -17.40
CA LEU A 336 43.38 16.48 -17.29
C LEU A 336 43.78 17.76 -16.56
N CYS A 337 44.56 17.66 -15.48
CA CYS A 337 45.06 18.80 -14.73
C CYS A 337 45.98 19.69 -15.58
N GLU A 338 46.90 19.10 -16.34
CA GLU A 338 47.75 19.86 -17.26
C GLU A 338 46.94 20.57 -18.35
N LYS A 339 45.93 19.87 -18.89
CA LYS A 339 45.04 20.45 -19.90
C LYS A 339 44.27 21.65 -19.35
N ILE A 340 43.77 21.57 -18.12
CA ILE A 340 43.07 22.69 -17.45
C ILE A 340 44.03 23.88 -17.26
N ARG A 341 45.29 23.62 -16.87
CA ARG A 341 46.30 24.68 -16.65
C ARG A 341 46.67 25.43 -17.92
N ARG A 342 46.69 24.75 -19.07
CA ARG A 342 47.08 25.34 -20.37
C ARG A 342 45.92 26.08 -21.07
N ASN A 343 44.67 25.75 -20.75
CA ASN A 343 43.48 26.30 -21.38
C ASN A 343 43.12 27.70 -20.85
N SER A 344 42.50 28.51 -21.71
CA SER A 344 41.83 29.76 -21.33
C SER A 344 40.55 29.52 -20.50
N LEU A 345 40.03 30.57 -19.85
CA LEU A 345 38.78 30.48 -19.07
C LEU A 345 37.59 29.97 -19.91
N ARG A 346 37.47 30.40 -21.17
CA ARG A 346 36.38 29.97 -22.07
C ARG A 346 36.49 28.49 -22.44
N GLU A 347 37.71 28.01 -22.68
CA GLU A 347 37.97 26.60 -22.99
C GLU A 347 37.71 25.71 -21.78
N ASN A 348 38.09 26.17 -20.59
CA ASN A 348 37.79 25.48 -19.33
C ASN A 348 36.29 25.47 -19.02
N ALA A 349 35.57 26.55 -19.28
CA ALA A 349 34.10 26.57 -19.17
C ALA A 349 33.45 25.56 -20.13
N LYS A 350 33.92 25.48 -21.40
CA LYS A 350 33.44 24.49 -22.37
C LYS A 350 33.74 23.06 -21.93
N LEU A 351 34.94 22.81 -21.39
CA LEU A 351 35.35 21.51 -20.85
C LEU A 351 34.46 21.10 -19.67
N PHE A 352 34.21 22.01 -18.73
CA PHE A 352 33.33 21.80 -17.59
C PHE A 352 31.90 21.46 -18.02
N CYS A 353 31.30 22.25 -18.93
CA CYS A 353 29.97 21.96 -19.47
C CYS A 353 29.91 20.59 -20.18
N LYS A 354 30.97 20.21 -20.91
CA LYS A 354 31.06 18.88 -21.54
C LYS A 354 31.05 17.76 -20.50
N HIS A 355 31.76 17.91 -19.38
CA HIS A 355 31.75 16.92 -18.29
C HIS A 355 30.38 16.83 -17.59
N ILE A 356 29.72 17.97 -17.34
CA ILE A 356 28.36 17.98 -16.80
C ILE A 356 27.39 17.28 -17.76
N LEU A 357 27.43 17.62 -19.04
CA LEU A 357 26.55 17.03 -20.05
C LEU A 357 26.75 15.51 -20.13
N ASN A 358 28.00 15.03 -20.16
CA ASN A 358 28.29 13.59 -20.14
C ASN A 358 27.76 12.90 -18.86
N ARG A 359 27.85 13.56 -17.70
CA ARG A 359 27.30 13.03 -16.45
C ARG A 359 25.77 12.96 -16.51
N TYR A 360 25.12 14.00 -17.02
CA TYR A 360 23.68 14.07 -17.17
C TYR A 360 23.15 13.00 -18.14
N LEU A 361 23.77 12.88 -19.32
CA LEU A 361 23.43 11.87 -20.34
C LEU A 361 23.62 10.43 -19.83
N ARG A 362 24.55 10.19 -18.91
CA ARG A 362 24.75 8.88 -18.28
C ARG A 362 23.68 8.57 -17.22
N PHE A 363 23.23 9.56 -16.46
CA PHE A 363 22.31 9.38 -15.34
C PHE A 363 20.83 9.38 -15.77
N MET A 364 20.46 10.23 -16.72
CA MET A 364 19.08 10.42 -17.15
C MET A 364 18.36 9.14 -17.60
N PRO A 365 18.96 8.23 -18.39
CA PRO A 365 18.25 7.02 -18.85
C PRO A 365 17.74 6.17 -17.68
N THR A 366 18.56 6.01 -16.64
CA THR A 366 18.17 5.26 -15.44
C THR A 366 17.06 5.98 -14.67
N LEU A 367 17.15 7.31 -14.53
CA LEU A 367 16.10 8.09 -13.86
C LEU A 367 14.77 7.97 -14.63
N ILE A 368 14.78 8.14 -15.94
CA ILE A 368 13.58 7.99 -16.79
C ILE A 368 13.02 6.57 -16.66
N ALA A 369 13.87 5.54 -16.70
CA ALA A 369 13.44 4.15 -16.50
C ALA A 369 12.77 3.95 -15.13
N THR A 370 13.32 4.53 -14.05
CA THR A 370 12.68 4.45 -12.72
C THR A 370 11.34 5.18 -12.64
N LEU A 371 11.19 6.33 -13.34
CA LEU A 371 9.92 7.05 -13.40
C LEU A 371 8.87 6.28 -14.19
N ILE A 372 9.26 5.68 -15.33
CA ILE A 372 8.40 4.80 -16.13
C ILE A 372 7.96 3.59 -15.30
N LEU A 373 8.91 2.93 -14.63
CA LEU A 373 8.61 1.77 -13.78
C LEU A 373 7.65 2.14 -12.64
N SER A 374 7.87 3.29 -11.99
CA SER A 374 6.99 3.79 -10.93
C SER A 374 5.58 4.05 -11.44
N ARG A 375 5.42 4.67 -12.61
CA ARG A 375 4.12 4.90 -13.25
C ARG A 375 3.42 3.60 -13.63
N ILE A 376 4.15 2.64 -14.22
CA ILE A 376 3.61 1.31 -14.55
C ILE A 376 3.13 0.58 -13.29
N THR A 377 3.95 0.63 -12.24
CA THR A 377 3.61 0.08 -10.93
C THR A 377 2.31 0.70 -10.42
N HIS A 378 2.20 2.03 -10.43
CA HIS A 378 0.97 2.72 -10.05
C HIS A 378 -0.25 2.26 -10.87
N LEU A 379 -0.17 2.23 -12.20
CA LEU A 379 -1.27 1.81 -13.07
C LEU A 379 -1.72 0.36 -12.83
N ILE A 380 -0.77 -0.56 -12.61
CA ILE A 380 -1.08 -1.97 -12.31
C ILE A 380 -1.76 -2.08 -10.95
N PHE A 381 -1.14 -1.48 -9.92
CA PHE A 381 -1.55 -1.70 -8.54
C PHE A 381 -2.78 -0.89 -8.15
N ASP A 382 -3.07 0.26 -8.76
CA ASP A 382 -4.25 1.07 -8.40
C ASP A 382 -5.58 0.30 -8.58
N SER A 383 -5.66 -0.57 -9.59
CA SER A 383 -6.87 -1.37 -9.85
C SER A 383 -7.04 -2.55 -8.88
N ILE A 384 -5.96 -3.04 -8.26
CA ILE A 384 -5.96 -4.28 -7.46
C ILE A 384 -5.86 -3.98 -5.97
N PHE A 385 -5.12 -2.93 -5.61
CA PHE A 385 -4.75 -2.65 -4.24
C PHE A 385 -5.82 -1.78 -3.57
N TYR A 386 -6.05 -2.01 -2.28
CA TYR A 386 -7.09 -1.30 -1.54
C TYR A 386 -6.79 0.19 -1.37
N ARG A 387 -5.52 0.62 -1.41
CA ARG A 387 -5.17 2.03 -1.24
C ARG A 387 -5.43 2.79 -2.53
N ASP A 388 -6.14 3.91 -2.43
CA ASP A 388 -6.29 4.81 -3.56
C ASP A 388 -4.97 5.56 -3.83
N MET A 389 -4.38 5.31 -5.00
CA MET A 389 -3.09 5.89 -5.34
C MET A 389 -3.24 7.27 -6.01
N ASP A 390 -4.45 7.67 -6.42
CA ASP A 390 -4.71 8.95 -7.07
C ASP A 390 -4.99 10.09 -6.10
N HIS A 391 -5.62 9.81 -4.95
CA HIS A 391 -5.99 10.83 -3.96
C HIS A 391 -4.79 11.61 -3.38
N ASN A 392 -3.58 11.04 -3.37
CA ASN A 392 -2.38 11.70 -2.86
C ASN A 392 -1.72 12.69 -3.84
N TYR A 393 -2.09 12.67 -5.13
CA TYR A 393 -1.52 13.59 -6.12
C TYR A 393 -2.24 14.94 -6.17
N SER A 394 -3.43 15.07 -5.57
CA SER A 394 -4.14 16.36 -5.48
C SER A 394 -3.46 17.37 -4.53
N PHE A 395 -2.41 16.97 -3.82
CA PHE A 395 -1.65 17.83 -2.91
C PHE A 395 -0.76 18.90 -3.60
N ARG A 396 -0.82 19.07 -4.92
CA ARG A 396 -0.17 20.19 -5.61
C ARG A 396 -0.99 20.67 -6.81
N CYS A 397 -1.89 21.60 -6.56
CA CYS A 397 -2.15 22.79 -7.38
C CYS A 397 -3.23 23.63 -6.69
N LYS A 398 -2.83 24.35 -5.63
CA LYS A 398 -3.49 25.59 -5.21
C LYS A 398 -2.41 26.67 -5.09
#